data_AF-A0A6M4GUN7-F1
#
_entry.id   AF-A0A6M4GUN7-F1
#
_cell.length_a   1.000
_cell.length_b   1.000
_cell.length_c   1.000
_cell.angle_alpha   90.00
_cell.angle_beta   90.00
_cell.angle_gamma   90.00
#
_symmetry.space_group_name_H-M   'P 1'
#
loop_
_entity.id
_entity.type
_entity.pdbx_description
1 polymer ?
#
loop_
_entity_poly.entity_id
_entity_poly.type
_entity_poly.pdbx_seq_one_letter_code
_entity_poly.pdbx_strand_id
1 'polypeptide(L)' 'MITPLAAPLKRSISVDGHDYTVVMSPEGIRITPKGKRKGSEFTWQQLLGGGSALVDALNASLGVVRPNTERISS' A
#
# COMPACT_ATOMS: atom_id res chain seq x y z
N MET A 1 -3.95 10.80 -19.85
CA MET A 1 -3.80 9.36 -20.16
C MET A 1 -2.88 8.76 -19.12
N ILE A 2 -3.26 7.64 -18.51
CA ILE A 2 -2.39 6.88 -17.61
C ILE A 2 -1.97 5.60 -18.34
N THR A 3 -0.69 5.25 -18.28
CA THR A 3 -0.18 4.05 -18.95
C THR A 3 -0.29 2.87 -17.98
N PRO A 4 -1.05 1.82 -18.33
CA PRO A 4 -1.14 0.64 -17.48
C PRO A 4 0.22 -0.02 -17.34
N LEU A 5 0.50 -0.54 -16.15
CA LEU A 5 1.72 -1.26 -15.86
C LEU A 5 1.61 -2.67 -16.47
N ALA A 6 2.10 -2.83 -17.70
CA ALA A 6 2.04 -4.12 -18.42
C ALA A 6 3.12 -5.12 -17.97
N ALA A 7 4.23 -4.62 -17.42
CA ALA A 7 5.36 -5.43 -16.97
C ALA A 7 5.98 -4.84 -15.69
N PRO A 8 6.70 -5.64 -14.90
CA PRO A 8 7.32 -5.15 -13.68
C PRO A 8 8.26 -3.96 -13.94
N LEU A 9 8.01 -2.84 -13.26
CA LEU A 9 8.81 -1.63 -13.38
C LEU A 9 9.74 -1.49 -12.17
N LYS A 10 11.04 -1.46 -12.44
CA LYS A 10 12.09 -1.30 -11.42
C LYS A 10 12.58 0.14 -11.35
N ARG A 11 12.64 0.72 -10.15
CA ARG A 11 13.11 2.07 -9.88
C ARG A 11 14.03 2.09 -8.66
N SER A 12 15.00 2.99 -8.69
CA SER A 12 15.77 3.36 -7.50
C SER A 12 15.11 4.58 -6.89
N ILE A 13 14.92 4.56 -5.58
CA ILE A 13 14.46 5.71 -4.80
C ILE A 13 15.41 5.90 -3.62
N SER A 14 15.52 7.13 -3.14
CA SER A 14 16.27 7.46 -1.94
C SER A 14 15.30 8.05 -0.91
N VAL A 15 15.27 7.48 0.29
CA VAL A 15 14.41 7.88 1.40
C VAL A 15 15.28 7.99 2.64
N ASP A 16 15.27 9.15 3.32
CA ASP A 16 16.06 9.40 4.53
C ASP A 16 17.56 9.06 4.40
N GLY A 17 18.14 9.29 3.21
CA GLY A 17 19.55 8.98 2.93
C GLY A 17 19.83 7.49 2.67
N HIS A 18 18.81 6.64 2.66
CA HIS A 18 18.91 5.23 2.30
C HIS A 18 18.39 4.97 0.89
N ASP A 19 19.18 4.25 0.09
CA ASP A 19 18.77 3.86 -1.25
C ASP A 19 17.97 2.55 -1.23
N TYR A 20 16.86 2.54 -1.96
CA TYR A 20 16.00 1.39 -2.14
C TYR A 20 15.76 1.12 -3.63
N THR A 21 15.70 -0.16 -3.94
CA THR A 21 15.19 -0.67 -5.20
C THR A 21 13.73 -1.05 -5.02
N VAL A 22 12.87 -0.39 -5.78
CA VAL A 22 11.43 -0.65 -5.82
C VAL A 22 11.09 -1.35 -7.11
N VAL A 23 10.39 -2.47 -7.03
CA VAL A 23 9.83 -3.18 -8.18
C VAL A 23 8.32 -3.13 -8.02
N MET A 24 7.63 -2.47 -8.95
CA MET A 24 6.16 -2.47 -9.02
C MET A 24 5.73 -3.49 -10.06
N SER A 25 4.71 -4.28 -9.75
CA SER A 25 4.04 -5.20 -10.67
C SER A 25 2.52 -5.01 -10.60
N PRO A 26 1.73 -5.60 -11.52
CA PRO A 26 0.27 -5.53 -11.44
C PRO A 26 -0.32 -6.06 -10.12
N GLU A 27 0.38 -6.92 -9.41
CA GLU A 27 -0.06 -7.60 -8.18
C GLU A 27 0.37 -6.84 -6.90
N GLY A 28 1.47 -6.10 -6.96
CA GLY A 28 1.98 -5.37 -5.80
C GLY A 28 3.30 -4.64 -6.00
N ILE A 29 4.00 -4.44 -4.90
CA ILE A 29 5.29 -3.76 -4.83
C ILE A 29 6.28 -4.55 -3.99
N ARG A 30 7.53 -4.57 -4.44
CA ARG A 30 8.66 -5.10 -3.68
C ARG A 30 9.68 -4.01 -3.45
N ILE A 31 10.04 -3.79 -2.20
CA ILE A 31 11.00 -2.77 -1.77
C ILE A 31 12.20 -3.49 -1.18
N THR A 32 13.37 -3.30 -1.80
CA THR A 32 14.62 -3.93 -1.40
C THR A 32 15.65 -2.86 -1.09
N PRO A 33 16.20 -2.79 0.13
CA PRO A 33 17.29 -1.88 0.43
C PRO A 33 18.50 -2.20 -0.47
N LYS A 34 19.19 -1.16 -0.96
CA LYS A 34 20.36 -1.32 -1.81
C LYS A 34 21.44 -2.15 -1.08
N GLY A 35 21.99 -3.14 -1.78
CA GLY A 35 22.97 -4.07 -1.21
C GLY A 35 22.38 -5.20 -0.34
N LYS A 36 21.05 -5.27 -0.17
CA LYS A 36 20.38 -6.38 0.51
C LYS A 36 19.63 -7.25 -0.50
N ARG A 37 19.58 -8.57 -0.23
CA ARG A 37 18.84 -9.54 -1.06
C ARG A 37 17.42 -9.81 -0.54
N LYS A 38 17.18 -9.59 0.76
CA LYS A 38 15.86 -9.67 1.38
C LYS A 38 15.19 -8.29 1.31
N GLY A 39 14.16 -8.19 0.47
CA GLY A 39 13.27 -7.02 0.42
C GLY A 39 11.89 -7.41 0.94
N SER A 40 11.11 -6.41 1.32
CA SER A 40 9.71 -6.59 1.72
C SER A 40 8.82 -6.53 0.48
N GLU A 41 7.84 -7.42 0.42
CA GLU A 41 6.87 -7.50 -0.67
C GLU A 41 5.47 -7.26 -0.11
N PHE A 42 4.70 -6.42 -0.81
CA PHE A 42 3.36 -6.00 -0.41
C PHE A 42 2.44 -6.09 -1.61
N THR A 43 1.25 -6.65 -1.44
CA THR A 43 0.20 -6.58 -2.47
C THR A 43 -0.41 -5.19 -2.52
N TRP A 44 -1.05 -4.82 -3.64
CA TRP A 44 -1.79 -3.56 -3.70
C TRP A 44 -2.88 -3.48 -2.63
N GLN A 45 -3.54 -4.60 -2.31
CA GLN A 45 -4.54 -4.66 -1.25
C GLN A 45 -3.94 -4.30 0.12
N GLN A 46 -2.71 -4.73 0.41
CA GLN A 46 -2.02 -4.39 1.66
C GLN A 46 -1.63 -2.91 1.73
N LEU A 47 -1.21 -2.32 0.60
CA LEU A 47 -0.84 -0.90 0.53
C LEU A 47 -2.05 0.03 0.53
N LEU A 48 -3.07 -0.28 -0.28
CA LEU A 48 -4.29 0.50 -0.42
C LEU A 48 -5.22 0.32 0.79
N GLY A 49 -5.14 -0.82 1.47
CA GLY A 49 -5.75 -1.04 2.78
C GLY A 49 -5.02 -0.32 3.92
N GLY A 50 -4.08 0.57 3.60
CA GLY A 50 -3.16 1.30 4.48
C GLY A 50 -3.71 1.55 5.87
N GLY A 51 -3.20 0.83 6.87
CA GLY A 51 -3.58 0.96 8.29
C GLY A 51 -5.03 0.61 8.63
N SER A 52 -5.94 0.54 7.65
CA SER A 52 -7.37 0.31 7.84
C SER A 52 -7.63 -1.11 8.31
N ALA A 53 -6.88 -2.13 7.84
CA ALA A 53 -7.11 -3.48 8.35
C ALA A 53 -6.93 -3.58 9.88
N LEU A 54 -5.94 -2.87 10.45
CA LEU A 54 -5.73 -2.83 11.90
C LEU A 54 -6.73 -1.89 12.59
N VAL A 55 -6.98 -0.71 12.03
CA VAL A 55 -7.94 0.25 12.59
C VAL A 55 -9.37 -0.29 12.53
N ASP A 56 -9.75 -1.01 11.48
CA ASP A 56 -11.05 -1.66 11.31
C ASP A 56 -11.16 -2.89 12.21
N ALA A 57 -10.11 -3.71 12.34
CA ALA A 57 -10.10 -4.80 13.33
C ALA A 57 -10.20 -4.25 14.77
N LEU A 58 -9.50 -3.15 15.05
CA LEU A 58 -9.58 -2.45 16.34
C LEU A 58 -10.98 -1.86 16.56
N ASN A 59 -11.53 -1.12 15.60
CA ASN A 59 -12.86 -0.52 15.70
C ASN A 59 -13.96 -1.59 15.82
N ALA A 60 -13.81 -2.72 15.13
CA ALA A 60 -14.69 -3.87 15.28
C ALA A 60 -14.61 -4.46 16.69
N SER A 61 -13.40 -4.58 17.26
CA SER A 61 -13.22 -5.03 18.64
C SER A 61 -13.73 -4.02 19.68
N LEU A 62 -13.69 -2.72 19.37
CA LEU A 62 -14.18 -1.64 20.22
C LEU A 62 -15.67 -1.32 20.00
N GLY A 63 -16.33 -1.96 19.04
CA GLY A 63 -17.74 -1.73 18.71
C GLY A 63 -18.04 -0.34 18.15
N VAL A 64 -17.06 0.35 17.56
CA VAL A 64 -17.27 1.69 16.99
C VAL A 64 -17.97 1.54 15.64
N VAL A 65 -19.30 1.52 15.67
CA VAL A 65 -20.15 1.58 14.46
C VAL A 65 -20.00 2.99 13.86
N ARG A 66 -19.48 3.08 12.63
CA ARG A 66 -19.42 4.36 11.91
C ARG A 66 -20.86 4.84 11.66
N PRO A 67 -21.24 6.08 12.03
CA PRO A 67 -22.56 6.59 11.67
C PRO A 67 -22.67 6.71 10.15
N ASN A 68 -23.76 6.15 9.61
CA ASN A 68 -24.12 6.20 8.20
C ASN A 68 -24.39 7.66 7.77
N THR A 69 -23.38 8.35 7.24
CA THR A 69 -23.54 9.67 6.61
C THR A 69 -23.90 9.49 5.14
N GLU A 70 -25.04 8.83 4.87
CA GLU A 70 -25.75 8.93 3.60
C GLU A 70 -27.24 9.07 3.89
N ARG A 71 -27.63 10.27 4.35
CA ARG A 71 -29.01 10.75 4.28
C ARG A 71 -29.01 12.27 4.22
N ILE A 72 -28.53 12.86 3.12
CA ILE A 72 -28.94 14.20 2.70
C ILE A 72 -28.68 14.42 1.21
N SER A 73 -29.72 14.88 0.52
CA SER A 73 -29.84 15.33 -0.89
C SER A 73 -30.31 14.24 -1.86
N SER A 74 -31.41 14.36 -2.61
CA SER A 74 -32.53 15.34 -2.69
C SER A 74 -33.70 14.63 -3.35
#